data_AF-A0AAW1JFZ7-F1
#
_entry.id   AF-A0AAW1JFZ7-F1
#
_cell.length_a   1.000
_cell.length_b   1.000
_cell.length_c   1.000
_cell.angle_alpha   90.00
_cell.angle_beta   90.00
_cell.angle_gamma   90.00
#
_symmetry.space_group_name_H-M   'P 1'
#
loop_
_entity.id
_entity.type
_entity.pdbx_description
1 polymer ?
#
loop_
_entity_poly.entity_id
_entity_poly.type
_entity_poly.pdbx_seq_one_letter_code
_entity_poly.pdbx_strand_id
1 'polypeptide(L)'
;MKIGNYVKWLNYYGQPHPYYSVNMDEFYYNAEIEYITEIIKNKLYFASTHGDETKVLKASAGTLYFTTDEELIYVNYYYDFGPLNLSCLYKFCCQLNTYLCNPSVRRIVYYSSGISPKRIHQILTIAGGSFRKIFNEKNLSLFTPKKDRCDLCIEYEKRNLHEDKWKEHVEDKNRSRDERSKDKDRASKGECILLCMDLQAVKVAPTLNAAKIYFKTNLGCHNVTVYNITSRQATCFCFSEVDTGLSASTFASCAVDYLERHCLFKKLPIVHFV
;
A
#
# COMPACT_ATOMS: atom_id res chain seq x y z
N MET A 1 -8.56 14.68 28.81
CA MET A 1 -7.45 15.60 28.47
C MET A 1 -7.89 16.39 27.24
N LYS A 2 -7.91 17.73 27.31
CA LYS A 2 -8.55 18.63 26.32
C LYS A 2 -7.81 18.66 24.97
N ILE A 3 -8.56 18.67 23.87
CA ILE A 3 -8.15 18.73 22.44
C ILE A 3 -7.58 20.13 22.04
N GLY A 4 -7.06 20.92 23.00
CA GLY A 4 -6.73 22.33 22.81
C GLY A 4 -5.31 22.65 22.33
N ASN A 5 -4.38 21.69 22.27
CA ASN A 5 -2.95 21.99 22.06
C ASN A 5 -2.41 21.69 20.65
N TYR A 6 -3.19 21.08 19.76
CA TYR A 6 -2.72 20.75 18.39
C TYR A 6 -2.82 21.93 17.40
N VAL A 7 -3.60 22.97 17.72
CA VAL A 7 -3.82 24.11 16.81
C VAL A 7 -2.70 25.16 16.89
N LYS A 8 -1.86 25.15 17.93
CA LYS A 8 -0.75 26.13 18.06
C LYS A 8 0.42 25.89 17.11
N TRP A 9 0.56 24.69 16.53
CA TRP A 9 1.67 24.36 15.62
C TRP A 9 1.44 24.83 14.17
N LEU A 10 0.21 25.11 13.76
CA LEU A 10 -0.11 25.50 12.37
C LEU A 10 0.09 27.00 12.08
N ASN A 11 0.19 27.84 13.11
CA ASN A 11 0.29 29.30 12.94
C ASN A 11 1.72 29.86 12.86
N TYR A 12 2.73 29.01 12.68
CA TYR A 12 4.14 29.40 12.80
C TYR A 12 4.93 29.33 11.48
N TYR A 13 4.29 29.68 10.36
CA TYR A 13 4.92 29.65 9.02
C TYR A 13 5.72 30.93 8.66
N GLY A 14 6.26 31.67 9.64
CA GLY A 14 6.98 32.92 9.36
C GLY A 14 8.11 33.31 10.31
N GLN A 15 8.50 32.47 11.27
CA GLN A 15 9.55 32.79 12.22
C GLN A 15 10.49 31.57 12.40
N PRO A 16 11.82 31.73 12.27
CA PRO A 16 12.77 30.65 12.50
C PRO A 16 12.72 30.23 13.96
N HIS A 17 12.34 28.97 14.22
CA HIS A 17 12.38 28.39 15.55
C HIS A 17 13.83 28.04 15.90
N PRO A 18 14.33 28.34 17.12
CA PRO A 18 15.66 27.92 17.53
C PRO A 18 15.65 26.41 17.75
N TYR A 19 16.20 25.64 16.80
CA TYR A 19 16.45 24.22 17.00
C TYR A 19 17.86 24.02 17.53
N TYR A 20 17.92 23.28 18.64
CA TYR A 20 19.12 22.86 19.36
C TYR A 20 20.18 22.30 18.39
N SER A 21 21.39 22.85 18.43
CA SER A 21 22.57 22.24 17.83
C SER A 21 22.89 20.96 18.60
N VAL A 22 22.62 19.80 17.99
CA VAL A 22 23.06 18.51 18.52
C VAL A 22 24.52 18.34 18.11
N ASN A 23 25.43 18.35 19.09
CA ASN A 23 26.84 18.10 18.86
C ASN A 23 27.02 16.63 18.41
N MET A 24 27.32 16.41 17.12
CA MET A 24 27.51 15.09 16.50
C MET A 24 28.95 14.94 16.00
N ASP A 25 29.89 14.76 16.93
CA ASP A 25 31.34 14.76 16.66
C ASP A 25 31.88 13.55 15.86
N GLU A 26 31.04 12.73 15.22
CA GLU A 26 31.48 11.56 14.42
C GLU A 26 30.71 11.35 13.10
N PHE A 27 29.84 12.28 12.70
CA PHE A 27 29.08 12.14 11.45
C PHE A 27 29.84 12.81 10.30
N TYR A 28 30.39 12.01 9.38
CA TYR A 28 30.86 12.56 8.10
C TYR A 28 29.64 13.05 7.31
N TYR A 29 29.42 14.35 7.33
CA TYR A 29 28.38 14.99 6.53
C TYR A 29 28.66 14.76 5.05
N ASN A 30 27.67 14.23 4.34
CA ASN A 30 27.64 14.42 2.90
C ASN A 30 27.44 15.92 2.64
N ALA A 31 28.28 16.55 1.83
CA ALA A 31 28.26 17.99 1.55
C ALA A 31 26.91 18.48 0.99
N GLU A 32 26.05 17.56 0.55
CA GLU A 32 24.72 17.85 0.02
C GLU A 32 23.62 17.92 1.10
N ILE A 33 23.91 17.55 2.36
CA ILE A 33 22.95 17.59 3.48
C ILE A 33 22.92 18.98 4.12
N GLU A 34 21.74 19.61 4.12
CA GLU A 34 21.51 20.93 4.71
C GLU A 34 21.10 20.85 6.19
N TYR A 35 20.15 19.97 6.51
CA TYR A 35 19.72 19.72 7.89
C TYR A 35 19.67 18.22 8.15
N ILE A 36 19.94 17.85 9.40
CA ILE A 36 19.77 16.48 9.88
C ILE A 36 19.23 16.49 11.30
N THR A 37 18.36 15.53 11.60
CA THR A 37 17.78 15.33 12.92
C THR A 37 17.73 13.84 13.26
N GLU A 38 17.91 13.53 14.53
CA GLU A 38 17.89 12.16 15.02
C GLU A 38 16.46 11.74 15.39
N ILE A 39 15.98 10.64 14.82
CA ILE A 39 14.68 10.04 15.14
C ILE A 39 14.85 8.90 16.14
N ILE A 40 15.83 8.02 15.89
CA ILE A 40 16.20 6.92 16.77
C ILE A 40 17.68 7.04 17.06
N LYS A 41 17.99 7.18 18.34
CA LYS A 41 19.35 7.33 18.84
C LYS A 41 20.33 6.37 18.17
N ASN A 42 21.36 6.90 17.53
CA ASN A 42 22.44 6.16 16.87
C ASN A 42 22.01 5.22 15.73
N LYS A 43 20.76 5.29 15.25
CA LYS A 43 20.22 4.31 14.28
C LYS A 43 19.44 4.90 13.13
N LEU A 44 18.55 5.86 13.37
CA LEU A 44 17.69 6.45 12.33
C LEU A 44 17.70 7.97 12.43
N TYR A 45 18.02 8.60 11.31
CA TYR A 45 18.08 10.03 11.13
C TYR A 45 17.15 10.45 10.00
N PHE A 46 16.62 11.66 10.09
CA PHE A 46 16.01 12.35 8.97
C PHE A 46 16.94 13.48 8.52
N ALA A 47 17.13 13.64 7.21
CA ALA A 47 17.93 14.70 6.64
C ALA A 47 17.20 15.42 5.50
N SER A 48 17.61 16.64 5.20
CA SER A 48 17.22 17.35 4.00
C SER A 48 18.44 17.71 3.18
N THR A 49 18.33 17.66 1.85
CA THR A 49 19.42 18.01 0.94
C THR A 49 19.22 19.36 0.28
N HIS A 50 20.32 19.96 -0.17
CA HIS A 50 20.32 21.21 -0.93
C HIS A 50 19.77 21.02 -2.35
N GLY A 51 18.86 21.92 -2.76
CA GLY A 51 18.28 21.96 -4.11
C GLY A 51 17.02 21.10 -4.28
N ASP A 52 16.23 21.39 -5.32
CA ASP A 52 14.93 20.75 -5.56
C ASP A 52 15.03 19.41 -6.33
N GLU A 53 16.19 19.09 -6.89
CA GLU A 53 16.41 17.86 -7.64
C GLU A 53 16.75 16.69 -6.70
N THR A 54 16.13 15.52 -6.96
CA THR A 54 16.43 14.30 -6.21
C THR A 54 17.85 13.83 -6.51
N LYS A 55 18.76 14.00 -5.56
CA LYS A 55 20.13 13.50 -5.69
C LYS A 55 20.33 12.24 -4.88
N VAL A 56 20.87 11.20 -5.52
CA VAL A 56 21.16 9.92 -4.87
C VAL A 56 22.42 10.06 -4.01
N LEU A 57 22.21 10.16 -2.69
CA LEU A 57 23.32 10.13 -1.72
C LEU A 57 23.96 8.75 -1.69
N LYS A 58 25.29 8.69 -1.88
CA LYS A 58 26.05 7.44 -1.84
C LYS A 58 26.16 6.89 -0.42
N ALA A 59 25.97 5.58 -0.26
CA ALA A 59 26.20 4.88 1.01
C ALA A 59 27.67 5.03 1.45
N SER A 60 27.90 5.22 2.75
CA SER A 60 29.24 5.38 3.33
C SER A 60 29.35 4.62 4.64
N ALA A 61 30.49 3.95 4.91
CA ALA A 61 30.87 3.31 6.18
C ALA A 61 29.72 2.93 7.15
N GLY A 62 28.86 1.98 6.76
CA GLY A 62 27.76 1.47 7.58
C GLY A 62 26.53 2.39 7.69
N THR A 63 26.47 3.48 6.93
CA THR A 63 25.36 4.42 6.83
C THR A 63 24.65 4.25 5.49
N LEU A 64 23.36 3.93 5.57
CA LEU A 64 22.47 3.80 4.42
C LEU A 64 21.65 5.07 4.28
N TYR A 65 21.72 5.69 3.10
CA TYR A 65 20.88 6.82 2.73
C TYR A 65 19.76 6.34 1.83
N PHE A 66 18.52 6.75 2.10
CA PHE A 66 17.40 6.48 1.21
C PHE A 66 16.39 7.63 1.20
N THR A 67 15.70 7.79 0.08
CA THR A 67 14.61 8.76 -0.11
C THR A 67 13.40 8.04 -0.70
N THR A 68 12.23 8.62 -0.53
CA THR A 68 10.98 8.16 -1.14
C THR A 68 10.35 9.25 -2.03
N ASP A 69 11.13 10.28 -2.35
CA ASP A 69 10.67 11.50 -3.04
C ASP A 69 9.97 11.23 -4.38
N GLU A 70 10.41 10.19 -5.10
CA GLU A 70 9.87 9.78 -6.41
C GLU A 70 8.98 8.53 -6.32
N GLU A 71 9.03 7.82 -5.20
CA GLU A 71 8.30 6.55 -5.01
C GLU A 71 6.94 6.75 -4.35
N LEU A 72 6.87 7.65 -3.36
CA LEU A 72 5.68 7.90 -2.56
C LEU A 72 5.14 9.29 -2.88
N ILE A 73 4.39 9.37 -3.97
CA ILE A 73 3.83 10.62 -4.48
C ILE A 73 2.40 10.79 -3.96
N TYR A 74 2.13 11.92 -3.31
CA TYR A 74 0.77 12.35 -2.98
C TYR A 74 0.09 12.90 -4.23
N VAL A 75 -1.01 12.26 -4.65
CA VAL A 75 -1.85 12.77 -5.74
C VAL A 75 -2.86 13.75 -5.15
N ASN A 76 -2.65 15.04 -5.40
CA ASN A 76 -3.50 16.13 -4.92
C ASN A 76 -4.87 16.13 -5.63
N TYR A 77 -5.91 16.52 -4.90
CA TYR A 77 -7.24 16.77 -5.47
C TYR A 77 -7.36 18.21 -6.02
N TYR A 78 -6.68 19.17 -5.37
CA TYR A 78 -6.58 20.57 -5.75
C TYR A 78 -5.25 21.19 -5.27
N TYR A 79 -5.25 22.18 -4.37
CA TYR A 79 -4.02 22.74 -3.76
C TYR A 79 -3.65 22.06 -2.42
N ASP A 80 -4.15 20.86 -2.17
CA ASP A 80 -3.76 20.04 -1.02
C ASP A 80 -2.44 19.32 -1.29
N PHE A 81 -1.68 19.08 -0.21
CA PHE A 81 -0.30 18.62 -0.31
C PHE A 81 0.02 17.40 0.56
N GLY A 82 -0.99 16.82 1.21
CA GLY A 82 -0.82 15.65 2.06
C GLY A 82 -1.74 15.66 3.28
N PRO A 83 -1.54 14.69 4.20
CA PRO A 83 -0.43 13.73 4.27
C PRO A 83 -0.52 12.58 3.24
N LEU A 84 0.58 11.85 3.06
CA LEU A 84 0.58 10.60 2.30
C LEU A 84 -0.45 9.62 2.88
N ASN A 85 -1.10 8.84 2.00
CA ASN A 85 -2.12 7.88 2.42
C ASN A 85 -1.51 6.69 3.18
N LEU A 86 -2.39 5.88 3.80
CA LEU A 86 -2.00 4.74 4.63
C LEU A 86 -1.20 3.67 3.85
N SER A 87 -1.46 3.50 2.56
CA SER A 87 -0.72 2.56 1.72
C SER A 87 0.72 3.03 1.48
N CYS A 88 0.93 4.33 1.28
CA CYS A 88 2.27 4.93 1.19
C CYS A 88 3.04 4.80 2.50
N LEU A 89 2.38 5.05 3.64
CA LEU A 89 2.96 4.83 4.97
C LEU A 89 3.37 3.36 5.17
N TYR A 90 2.49 2.42 4.80
CA TYR A 90 2.81 0.98 4.89
C TYR A 90 4.05 0.61 4.05
N LYS A 91 4.12 1.08 2.80
CA LYS A 91 5.29 0.86 1.92
C LYS A 91 6.58 1.41 2.54
N PHE A 92 6.54 2.65 3.04
CA PHE A 92 7.67 3.26 3.76
C PHE A 92 8.11 2.38 4.94
N CYS A 93 7.17 1.92 5.77
CA CYS A 93 7.48 1.09 6.92
C CYS A 93 8.11 -0.25 6.53
N CYS A 94 7.63 -0.91 5.47
CA CYS A 94 8.22 -2.15 4.97
C CYS A 94 9.67 -1.95 4.50
N GLN A 95 9.91 -0.87 3.76
CA GLN A 95 11.24 -0.52 3.26
C GLN A 95 12.20 -0.19 4.41
N LEU A 96 11.77 0.66 5.35
CA LEU A 96 12.54 0.99 6.55
C LEU A 96 12.84 -0.26 7.41
N ASN A 97 11.87 -1.17 7.59
CA ASN A 97 12.07 -2.39 8.35
C ASN A 97 13.13 -3.31 7.71
N THR A 98 13.15 -3.37 6.37
CA THR A 98 14.19 -4.10 5.63
C THR A 98 15.58 -3.58 5.96
N TYR A 99 15.75 -2.25 6.05
CA TYR A 99 17.03 -1.64 6.40
C TYR A 99 17.37 -1.79 7.89
N LEU A 100 16.39 -1.69 8.79
CA LEU A 100 16.59 -1.87 10.23
C LEU A 100 17.04 -3.29 10.58
N CYS A 101 16.51 -4.30 9.87
CA CYS A 101 16.87 -5.70 10.05
C CYS A 101 18.21 -6.09 9.38
N ASN A 102 18.81 -5.21 8.58
CA ASN A 102 20.09 -5.49 7.94
C ASN A 102 21.26 -5.24 8.94
N PRO A 103 22.00 -6.27 9.36
CA PRO A 103 23.06 -6.13 10.35
C PRO A 103 24.26 -5.31 9.84
N SER A 104 24.47 -5.25 8.52
CA SER A 104 25.54 -4.44 7.91
C SER A 104 25.23 -2.94 7.92
N VAL A 105 23.96 -2.57 8.16
CA VAL A 105 23.52 -1.17 8.22
C VAL A 105 23.53 -0.70 9.66
N ARG A 106 24.58 0.03 10.03
CA ARG A 106 24.74 0.62 11.36
C ARG A 106 23.83 1.83 11.56
N ARG A 107 23.71 2.71 10.56
CA ARG A 107 22.93 3.94 10.59
C ARG A 107 22.06 4.05 9.33
N ILE A 108 20.89 4.63 9.47
CA ILE A 108 19.95 4.88 8.38
C ILE A 108 19.63 6.37 8.37
N VAL A 109 19.74 6.98 7.20
CA VAL A 109 19.36 8.37 6.96
C VAL A 109 18.26 8.38 5.92
N TYR A 110 17.04 8.64 6.37
CA TYR A 110 15.94 8.97 5.46
C TYR A 110 16.10 10.43 5.07
N TYR A 111 16.20 10.75 3.78
CA TYR A 111 16.34 12.14 3.33
C TYR A 111 15.28 12.54 2.33
N SER A 112 15.06 13.84 2.21
CA SER A 112 14.20 14.43 1.19
C SER A 112 14.89 15.63 0.53
N SER A 113 14.71 15.73 -0.78
CA SER A 113 15.28 16.75 -1.65
C SER A 113 14.27 17.87 -1.86
N GLY A 114 14.71 19.13 -1.78
CA GLY A 114 13.85 20.29 -1.86
C GLY A 114 12.88 20.37 -0.68
N ILE A 115 13.24 21.13 0.35
CA ILE A 115 12.35 21.37 1.50
C ILE A 115 11.23 22.32 1.07
N SER A 116 10.19 21.77 0.43
CA SER A 116 8.92 22.48 0.31
C SER A 116 8.08 22.23 1.57
N PRO A 117 7.28 23.21 2.04
CA PRO A 117 6.33 23.02 3.14
C PRO A 117 5.41 21.78 2.99
N LYS A 118 5.16 21.40 1.72
CA LYS A 118 4.42 20.22 1.26
C LYS A 118 5.08 18.90 1.69
N ARG A 119 6.40 18.79 1.51
CA ARG A 119 7.21 17.61 1.85
C ARG A 119 7.44 17.47 3.35
N ILE A 120 7.67 18.59 4.06
CA ILE A 120 7.80 18.60 5.53
C ILE A 120 6.58 17.93 6.18
N HIS A 121 5.36 18.27 5.74
CA HIS A 121 4.13 17.74 6.36
C HIS A 121 3.97 16.21 6.18
N GLN A 122 4.35 15.69 5.01
CA GLN A 122 4.34 14.25 4.72
C GLN A 122 5.37 13.50 5.57
N ILE A 123 6.58 14.06 5.69
CA ILE A 123 7.69 13.50 6.46
C ILE A 123 7.43 13.54 7.96
N LEU A 124 6.93 14.67 8.50
CA LEU A 124 6.67 14.85 9.93
C LEU A 124 5.60 13.87 10.44
N THR A 125 4.66 13.48 9.58
CA THR A 125 3.60 12.50 9.89
C THR A 125 4.14 11.07 9.94
N ILE A 126 5.11 10.74 9.08
CA ILE A 126 5.75 9.42 8.99
C ILE A 126 6.85 9.24 10.05
N ALA A 127 7.66 10.27 10.28
CA ALA A 127 8.82 10.26 11.17
C ALA A 127 8.50 10.70 12.62
N GLY A 128 7.39 11.41 12.84
CA GLY A 128 7.04 12.01 14.13
C GLY A 128 6.56 11.01 15.19
N GLY A 129 6.73 11.41 16.46
CA GLY A 129 6.49 10.60 17.67
C GLY A 129 5.10 9.99 17.82
N SER A 130 4.08 10.45 17.08
CA SER A 130 2.74 9.86 17.09
C SER A 130 2.75 8.41 16.60
N PHE A 131 3.51 8.08 15.56
CA PHE A 131 3.54 6.73 14.99
C PHE A 131 4.10 5.71 16.00
N ARG A 132 5.25 6.02 16.60
CA ARG A 132 5.91 5.16 17.60
C ARG A 132 5.16 5.10 18.93
N LYS A 133 4.58 6.22 19.36
CA LYS A 133 3.77 6.28 20.57
C LYS A 133 2.49 5.47 20.41
N ILE A 134 1.78 5.58 19.28
CA ILE A 134 0.58 4.78 19.00
C ILE A 134 0.91 3.29 18.90
N PHE A 135 1.98 2.91 18.19
CA PHE A 135 2.38 1.50 18.07
C PHE A 135 2.73 0.88 19.43
N ASN A 136 3.49 1.59 20.27
CA ASN A 136 3.85 1.11 21.61
C ASN A 136 2.66 1.14 22.59
N GLU A 137 1.89 2.23 22.65
CA GLU A 137 0.71 2.35 23.53
C GLU A 137 -0.39 1.34 23.18
N LYS A 138 -0.52 1.01 21.89
CA LYS A 138 -1.53 0.06 21.41
C LYS A 138 -0.98 -1.36 21.23
N ASN A 139 0.30 -1.59 21.58
CA ASN A 139 0.99 -2.87 21.41
C ASN A 139 0.83 -3.45 19.99
N LEU A 140 0.88 -2.57 18.99
CA LEU A 140 0.71 -2.93 17.59
C LEU A 140 2.05 -3.37 17.00
N SER A 141 2.04 -4.48 16.28
CA SER A 141 3.09 -4.86 15.36
C SER A 141 2.61 -4.65 13.93
N LEU A 142 3.51 -4.36 13.00
CA LEU A 142 3.17 -4.32 11.58
C LEU A 142 2.87 -5.75 11.13
N PHE A 143 1.59 -6.06 10.95
CA PHE A 143 1.15 -7.33 10.42
C PHE A 143 1.58 -7.45 8.96
N THR A 144 2.41 -8.45 8.66
CA THR A 144 2.68 -8.87 7.28
C THR A 144 1.44 -9.58 6.76
N PRO A 145 0.70 -9.05 5.77
CA PRO A 145 -0.48 -9.70 5.25
C PRO A 145 -0.11 -11.09 4.71
N LYS A 146 -0.72 -12.13 5.28
CA LYS A 146 -0.62 -13.50 4.72
C LYS A 146 -1.35 -13.63 3.37
N LYS A 147 -2.29 -12.73 3.08
CA LYS A 147 -3.26 -12.85 1.97
C LYS A 147 -2.72 -12.58 0.56
N ASP A 148 -1.57 -11.90 0.42
CA ASP A 148 -1.05 -11.49 -0.90
C ASP A 148 0.18 -12.29 -1.34
N ARG A 149 0.49 -13.39 -0.67
CA ARG A 149 1.65 -14.22 -0.97
C ARG A 149 1.21 -15.51 -1.68
N CYS A 150 1.80 -15.77 -2.84
CA CYS A 150 1.60 -17.01 -3.57
C CYS A 150 2.27 -18.17 -2.83
N ASP A 151 1.56 -19.29 -2.68
CA ASP A 151 2.06 -20.48 -1.98
C ASP A 151 3.39 -20.98 -2.57
N LEU A 152 3.54 -21.00 -3.90
CA LEU A 152 4.79 -21.40 -4.56
C LEU A 152 5.97 -20.46 -4.23
N CYS A 153 5.72 -19.15 -4.14
CA CYS A 153 6.74 -18.19 -3.71
C CYS A 153 7.14 -18.42 -2.24
N ILE A 154 6.16 -18.73 -1.37
CA ILE A 154 6.43 -19.03 0.05
C ILE A 154 7.23 -20.33 0.18
N GLU A 155 6.90 -21.35 -0.60
CA GLU A 155 7.61 -22.63 -0.61
C GLU A 155 9.07 -22.45 -1.06
N TYR A 156 9.31 -21.63 -2.08
CA TYR A 156 10.67 -21.26 -2.48
C TYR A 156 11.42 -20.46 -1.40
N GLU A 157 10.80 -19.45 -0.79
CA GLU A 157 11.37 -18.69 0.33
C GLU A 157 11.79 -19.61 1.49
N LYS A 158 11.01 -20.67 1.74
CA LYS A 158 11.28 -21.69 2.77
C LYS A 158 12.26 -22.78 2.32
N ARG A 159 12.83 -22.69 1.12
CA ARG A 159 13.74 -23.68 0.49
C ARG A 159 13.11 -25.07 0.30
N ASN A 160 11.80 -25.12 0.16
CA ASN A 160 11.04 -26.34 -0.10
C ASN A 160 10.69 -26.54 -1.59
N LEU A 161 11.02 -25.57 -2.45
CA LEU A 161 10.77 -25.63 -3.89
C LEU A 161 12.08 -25.49 -4.68
N HIS A 162 12.20 -26.27 -5.75
CA HIS A 162 13.34 -26.18 -6.67
C HIS A 162 13.31 -24.85 -7.44
N GLU A 163 14.49 -24.26 -7.69
CA GLU A 163 14.62 -22.96 -8.35
C GLU A 163 13.98 -22.93 -9.73
N ASP A 164 14.12 -24.02 -10.51
CA ASP A 164 13.55 -24.09 -11.86
C ASP A 164 12.02 -23.97 -11.87
N LYS A 165 11.33 -24.63 -10.92
CA LYS A 165 9.87 -24.53 -10.77
C LYS A 165 9.44 -23.13 -10.35
N TRP A 166 10.23 -22.47 -9.53
CA TRP A 166 9.96 -21.09 -9.13
C TRP A 166 10.17 -20.10 -10.29
N LYS A 167 11.20 -20.30 -11.12
CA LYS A 167 11.44 -19.50 -12.33
C LYS A 167 10.28 -19.59 -13.32
N GLU A 168 9.83 -20.81 -13.62
CA GLU A 168 8.66 -21.05 -14.48
C GLU A 168 7.41 -20.33 -13.93
N HIS A 169 7.15 -20.46 -12.62
CA HIS A 169 6.06 -19.72 -11.96
C HIS A 169 6.18 -18.19 -12.12
N VAL A 170 7.39 -17.64 -11.96
CA VAL A 170 7.64 -16.19 -12.10
C VAL A 170 7.42 -15.73 -13.54
N GLU A 171 7.86 -16.51 -14.52
CA GLU A 171 7.65 -16.24 -15.94
C GLU A 171 6.16 -16.23 -16.30
N ASP A 172 5.40 -17.25 -15.89
CA ASP A 172 3.96 -17.32 -16.12
C ASP A 172 3.19 -16.18 -15.45
N LYS A 173 3.59 -15.81 -14.22
CA LYS A 173 3.02 -14.66 -13.50
C LYS A 173 3.26 -13.36 -14.26
N ASN A 174 4.48 -13.17 -14.79
CA ASN A 174 4.81 -11.97 -15.54
C ASN A 174 4.06 -11.93 -16.88
N ARG A 175 3.99 -13.06 -17.60
CA ARG A 175 3.21 -13.19 -18.84
C ARG A 175 1.74 -12.79 -18.62
N SER A 176 1.12 -13.31 -17.57
CA SER A 176 -0.29 -13.02 -17.24
C SER A 176 -0.51 -11.53 -16.94
N ARG A 177 0.45 -10.87 -16.29
CA ARG A 177 0.40 -9.42 -16.00
C ARG A 177 0.55 -8.58 -17.26
N ASP A 178 1.45 -8.98 -18.16
CA ASP A 178 1.68 -8.29 -19.42
C ASP A 178 0.47 -8.40 -20.35
N GLU A 179 -0.15 -9.58 -20.44
CA GLU A 179 -1.41 -9.79 -21.18
C GLU A 179 -2.54 -8.92 -20.62
N ARG A 180 -2.70 -8.90 -19.29
CA ARG A 180 -3.68 -8.03 -18.63
C ARG A 180 -3.44 -6.54 -18.93
N SER A 181 -2.19 -6.10 -19.00
CA SER A 181 -1.85 -4.72 -19.37
C SER A 181 -2.27 -4.41 -20.80
N LYS A 182 -1.94 -5.31 -21.75
CA LYS A 182 -2.32 -5.18 -23.16
C LYS A 182 -3.84 -5.10 -23.33
N ASP A 183 -4.59 -5.96 -22.62
CA ASP A 183 -6.05 -5.95 -22.71
C ASP A 183 -6.67 -4.71 -22.07
N LYS A 184 -6.04 -4.14 -21.04
CA LYS A 184 -6.44 -2.84 -20.49
C LYS A 184 -6.25 -1.71 -21.50
N ASP A 185 -5.17 -1.73 -22.26
CA ASP A 185 -4.92 -0.74 -23.32
C ASP A 185 -5.92 -0.89 -24.47
N ARG A 186 -6.19 -2.14 -24.92
CA ARG A 186 -7.21 -2.45 -25.93
C ARG A 186 -8.60 -1.99 -25.49
N ALA A 187 -8.96 -2.25 -24.23
CA ALA A 187 -10.24 -1.83 -23.67
C ALA A 187 -10.35 -0.31 -23.56
N SER A 188 -9.24 0.39 -23.31
CA SER A 188 -9.18 1.86 -23.27
C SER A 188 -9.36 2.48 -24.65
N LYS A 189 -8.92 1.77 -25.71
CA LYS A 189 -9.16 2.13 -27.11
C LYS A 189 -10.57 1.76 -27.61
N GLY A 190 -11.38 1.11 -26.78
CA GLY A 190 -12.74 0.68 -27.14
C GLY A 190 -12.78 -0.59 -28.02
N GLU A 191 -11.68 -1.32 -28.13
CA GLU A 191 -11.57 -2.53 -28.95
C GLU A 191 -12.20 -3.77 -28.28
N CYS A 192 -12.31 -3.77 -26.95
CA CYS A 192 -12.91 -4.86 -26.18
C CYS A 192 -13.56 -4.36 -24.89
N ILE A 193 -14.41 -5.21 -24.31
CA ILE A 193 -14.98 -5.02 -22.99
C ILE A 193 -14.16 -5.84 -22.01
N LEU A 194 -13.58 -5.15 -21.02
CA LEU A 194 -12.76 -5.79 -20.01
C LEU A 194 -13.48 -5.93 -18.67
N LEU A 195 -13.71 -7.17 -18.25
CA LEU A 195 -14.44 -7.55 -17.05
C LEU A 195 -13.53 -8.25 -16.04
N CYS A 196 -13.82 -8.02 -14.76
CA CYS A 196 -13.24 -8.73 -13.62
C CYS A 196 -14.41 -9.25 -12.78
N MET A 197 -14.45 -10.56 -12.55
CA MET A 197 -15.44 -11.18 -11.67
C MET A 197 -14.75 -11.75 -10.44
N ASP A 198 -15.26 -11.41 -9.26
CA ASP A 198 -14.72 -11.90 -7.99
C ASP A 198 -15.85 -12.33 -7.04
N LEU A 199 -15.63 -13.42 -6.32
CA LEU A 199 -16.52 -13.86 -5.25
C LEU A 199 -15.97 -13.37 -3.91
N GLN A 200 -16.72 -12.51 -3.25
CA GLN A 200 -16.33 -12.06 -1.90
C GLN A 200 -16.35 -13.22 -0.91
N ALA A 201 -15.49 -13.10 0.11
CA ALA A 201 -15.53 -13.99 1.26
C ALA A 201 -16.95 -14.08 1.84
N VAL A 202 -17.38 -15.29 2.19
CA VAL A 202 -18.72 -15.55 2.70
C VAL A 202 -19.04 -14.63 3.89
N LYS A 203 -20.19 -13.99 3.82
CA LYS A 203 -20.75 -13.21 4.92
C LYS A 203 -21.73 -14.10 5.67
N VAL A 204 -21.81 -13.94 6.98
CA VAL A 204 -22.74 -14.72 7.81
C VAL A 204 -23.82 -13.81 8.36
N ALA A 205 -25.08 -14.25 8.27
CA ALA A 205 -26.24 -13.55 8.78
C ALA A 205 -26.99 -14.39 9.83
N PRO A 206 -27.47 -13.80 10.94
CA PRO A 206 -27.23 -12.42 11.36
C PRO A 206 -25.78 -12.19 11.81
N THR A 207 -25.24 -10.98 11.61
CA THR A 207 -23.92 -10.61 12.15
C THR A 207 -24.11 -9.95 13.51
N LEU A 208 -23.74 -10.62 14.61
CA LEU A 208 -23.85 -10.08 15.97
C LEU A 208 -22.57 -10.32 16.77
N ASN A 209 -22.13 -9.31 17.51
CA ASN A 209 -21.02 -9.40 18.46
C ASN A 209 -21.51 -9.94 19.82
N ALA A 210 -22.22 -11.07 19.82
CA ALA A 210 -22.77 -11.69 21.02
C ALA A 210 -22.36 -13.16 21.11
N ALA A 211 -21.83 -13.59 22.25
CA ALA A 211 -21.36 -14.97 22.44
C ALA A 211 -22.43 -16.05 22.17
N LYS A 212 -23.72 -15.72 22.37
CA LYS A 212 -24.85 -16.62 22.09
C LYS A 212 -25.00 -16.99 20.61
N ILE A 213 -24.44 -16.20 19.68
CA ILE A 213 -24.51 -16.48 18.24
C ILE A 213 -23.70 -17.73 17.86
N TYR A 214 -22.68 -18.08 18.65
CA TYR A 214 -21.87 -19.28 18.42
C TYR A 214 -22.71 -20.57 18.44
N PHE A 215 -23.81 -20.57 19.20
CA PHE A 215 -24.73 -21.71 19.32
C PHE A 215 -25.93 -21.59 18.38
N LYS A 216 -25.92 -20.64 17.44
CA LYS A 216 -26.98 -20.45 16.46
C LYS A 216 -26.45 -20.77 15.07
N THR A 217 -27.31 -21.39 14.25
CA THR A 217 -27.01 -21.62 12.84
C THR A 217 -26.90 -20.27 12.14
N ASN A 218 -25.74 -20.01 11.55
CA ASN A 218 -25.51 -18.82 10.75
C ASN A 218 -25.87 -19.11 9.29
N LEU A 219 -26.61 -18.20 8.67
CA LEU A 219 -26.92 -18.26 7.25
C LEU A 219 -25.72 -17.78 6.44
N GLY A 220 -25.23 -18.62 5.53
CA GLY A 220 -24.22 -18.24 4.55
C GLY A 220 -24.78 -17.30 3.49
N CYS A 221 -24.19 -16.11 3.37
CA CYS A 221 -24.51 -15.11 2.35
C CYS A 221 -23.30 -14.88 1.45
N HIS A 222 -23.51 -14.96 0.15
CA HIS A 222 -22.50 -14.80 -0.88
C HIS A 222 -22.72 -13.49 -1.64
N ASN A 223 -21.62 -12.93 -2.17
CA ASN A 223 -21.68 -11.76 -3.03
C ASN A 223 -20.69 -11.92 -4.19
N VAL A 224 -21.21 -12.15 -5.39
CA VAL A 224 -20.43 -12.18 -6.63
C VAL A 224 -20.44 -10.78 -7.23
N THR A 225 -19.26 -10.23 -7.50
CA THR A 225 -19.13 -8.90 -8.09
C THR A 225 -18.60 -9.04 -9.51
N VAL A 226 -19.31 -8.47 -10.48
CA VAL A 226 -18.79 -8.29 -11.85
C VAL A 226 -18.50 -6.81 -12.05
N TYR A 227 -17.26 -6.50 -12.40
CA TYR A 227 -16.74 -5.14 -12.57
C TYR A 227 -16.19 -4.93 -13.96
N ASN A 228 -16.66 -3.88 -14.64
CA ASN A 228 -16.09 -3.43 -15.90
C ASN A 228 -15.00 -2.39 -15.65
N ILE A 229 -13.77 -2.74 -16.06
CA ILE A 229 -12.58 -1.94 -15.76
C ILE A 229 -12.61 -0.57 -16.46
N THR A 230 -13.10 -0.50 -17.69
CA THR A 230 -13.13 0.74 -18.49
C THR A 230 -14.26 1.66 -18.06
N SER A 231 -15.49 1.13 -18.01
CA SER A 231 -16.69 1.93 -17.68
C SER A 231 -16.87 2.17 -16.18
N ARG A 232 -16.10 1.49 -15.34
CA ARG A 232 -16.21 1.53 -13.86
C ARG A 232 -17.54 1.03 -13.32
N GLN A 233 -18.37 0.41 -14.15
CA GLN A 233 -19.64 -0.19 -13.75
C GLN A 233 -19.40 -1.45 -12.91
N ALA A 234 -20.14 -1.59 -11.82
CA ALA A 234 -20.11 -2.75 -10.94
C ALA A 234 -21.52 -3.28 -10.72
N THR A 235 -21.66 -4.61 -10.70
CA THR A 235 -22.91 -5.29 -10.32
C THR A 235 -22.58 -6.31 -9.24
N CYS A 236 -23.32 -6.26 -8.14
CA CYS A 236 -23.22 -7.20 -7.03
C CYS A 236 -24.41 -8.16 -7.04
N PHE A 237 -24.15 -9.46 -7.07
CA PHE A 237 -25.14 -10.52 -6.98
C PHE A 237 -25.08 -11.12 -5.58
N CYS A 238 -26.00 -10.69 -4.73
CA CYS A 238 -26.12 -11.17 -3.36
C CYS A 238 -27.16 -12.30 -3.28
N PHE A 239 -26.77 -13.44 -2.73
CA PHE A 239 -27.66 -14.58 -2.52
C PHE A 239 -27.26 -15.34 -1.25
N SER A 240 -28.23 -15.99 -0.62
CA SER A 240 -27.98 -16.88 0.52
C SER A 240 -27.84 -18.34 0.07
N GLU A 241 -27.32 -19.18 0.94
CA GLU A 241 -27.26 -20.64 0.73
C GLU A 241 -28.65 -21.29 0.55
N VAL A 242 -29.73 -20.60 0.94
CA VAL A 242 -31.12 -21.03 0.71
C VAL A 242 -31.57 -20.76 -0.72
N ASP A 243 -31.07 -19.67 -1.32
CA ASP A 243 -31.45 -19.27 -2.68
C ASP A 243 -30.74 -20.15 -3.73
N THR A 244 -29.43 -20.36 -3.55
CA THR A 244 -28.61 -21.16 -4.46
C THR A 244 -27.27 -21.55 -3.79
N GLY A 245 -26.70 -22.67 -4.23
CA GLY A 245 -25.36 -23.09 -3.83
C GLY A 245 -24.22 -22.43 -4.63
N LEU A 246 -22.98 -22.79 -4.30
CA LEU A 246 -21.76 -22.35 -4.98
C LEU A 246 -21.41 -23.23 -6.19
N SER A 247 -22.41 -23.49 -7.04
CA SER A 247 -22.24 -24.30 -8.24
C SER A 247 -21.77 -23.45 -9.43
N ALA A 248 -21.12 -24.07 -10.41
CA ALA A 248 -20.69 -23.38 -11.63
C ALA A 248 -21.85 -22.69 -12.37
N SER A 249 -23.04 -23.31 -12.36
CA SER A 249 -24.25 -22.74 -13.00
C SER A 249 -24.70 -21.44 -12.34
N THR A 250 -24.58 -21.32 -11.01
CA THR A 250 -24.90 -20.09 -10.28
C THR A 250 -24.04 -18.91 -10.77
N PHE A 251 -22.73 -19.12 -10.88
CA PHE A 251 -21.81 -18.09 -11.39
C PHE A 251 -22.02 -17.81 -12.87
N ALA A 252 -22.29 -18.84 -13.68
CA ALA A 252 -22.62 -18.68 -15.08
C ALA A 252 -23.89 -17.83 -15.26
N SER A 253 -24.92 -18.04 -14.45
CA SER A 253 -26.14 -17.21 -14.47
C SER A 253 -25.84 -15.75 -14.13
N CYS A 254 -25.02 -15.49 -13.11
CA CYS A 254 -24.59 -14.12 -12.77
C CYS A 254 -23.83 -13.46 -13.93
N ALA A 255 -22.93 -14.22 -14.57
CA ALA A 255 -22.18 -13.73 -15.72
C ALA A 255 -23.10 -13.44 -16.91
N VAL A 256 -23.96 -14.38 -17.31
CA VAL A 256 -24.91 -14.24 -18.42
C VAL A 256 -25.82 -13.02 -18.19
N ASP A 257 -26.41 -12.90 -17.02
CA ASP A 257 -27.28 -11.77 -16.69
C ASP A 257 -26.54 -10.43 -16.75
N TYR A 258 -25.29 -10.36 -16.27
CA TYR A 258 -24.46 -9.16 -16.45
C TYR A 258 -24.19 -8.84 -17.93
N LEU A 259 -23.83 -9.87 -18.71
CA LEU A 259 -23.50 -9.73 -20.13
C LEU A 259 -24.70 -9.23 -20.94
N GLU A 260 -25.88 -9.81 -20.71
CA GLU A 260 -27.12 -9.40 -21.37
C GLU A 260 -27.48 -7.95 -21.05
N ARG A 261 -27.39 -7.56 -19.77
CA ARG A 261 -27.72 -6.21 -19.32
C ARG A 261 -26.75 -5.14 -19.80
N HIS A 262 -25.46 -5.46 -19.97
CA HIS A 262 -24.41 -4.42 -20.07
C HIS A 262 -23.43 -4.56 -21.24
N CYS A 263 -23.36 -5.73 -21.89
CA CYS A 263 -22.29 -6.02 -22.85
C CYS A 263 -22.79 -6.39 -24.24
N LEU A 264 -23.78 -7.29 -24.36
CA LEU A 264 -24.11 -7.92 -25.64
C LEU A 264 -24.57 -6.91 -26.72
N PHE A 265 -25.26 -5.85 -26.35
CA PHE A 265 -25.69 -4.81 -27.29
C PHE A 265 -24.53 -4.04 -27.95
N LYS A 266 -23.34 -4.04 -27.34
CA LYS A 266 -22.16 -3.33 -27.86
C LYS A 266 -21.46 -4.11 -28.98
N LYS A 267 -21.71 -5.42 -29.12
CA LYS A 267 -21.09 -6.31 -30.12
C LYS A 267 -19.55 -6.25 -30.14
N LEU A 268 -18.94 -6.05 -28.97
CA LEU A 268 -17.49 -6.03 -28.81
C LEU A 268 -16.98 -7.36 -28.21
N PRO A 269 -15.74 -7.77 -28.52
CA PRO A 269 -15.08 -8.88 -27.83
C PRO A 269 -15.09 -8.66 -26.31
N ILE A 270 -15.32 -9.73 -25.55
CA ILE A 270 -15.39 -9.69 -24.10
C ILE A 270 -14.19 -10.46 -23.55
N VAL A 271 -13.38 -9.76 -22.76
CA VAL A 271 -12.22 -10.33 -22.07
C VAL A 271 -12.55 -10.34 -20.58
N HIS A 272 -12.37 -11.50 -19.96
CA HIS A 272 -12.73 -11.74 -18.57
C HIS A 272 -11.53 -12.25 -17.79
N PHE A 273 -11.25 -11.60 -16.66
CA PHE A 273 -10.24 -12.04 -15.70
C PHE A 273 -10.90 -12.49 -14.39
N VAL A 274 -10.42 -13.61 -13.86
CA VAL A 274 -10.68 -14.10 -12.51
C VAL A 274 -9.51 -13.69 -11.62
#